data_AF-A0A8B8QYU6-F1
#
_entry.id   AF-A0A8B8QYU6-F1
#
_cell.length_a   1.000
_cell.length_b   1.000
_cell.length_c   1.000
_cell.angle_alpha   90.00
_cell.angle_beta   90.00
_cell.angle_gamma   90.00
#
_symmetry.space_group_name_H-M   'P 1'
#
loop_
_entity.id
_entity.type
_entity.pdbx_description
1 polymer ?
#
loop_
_entity_poly.entity_id
_entity_poly.type
_entity_poly.pdbx_seq_one_letter_code
_entity_poly.pdbx_strand_id
1 'polypeptide(L)'
;MDPQEREAPPGEKPEPVQTHLRNVTIVPQMIRSVIREYNGQTFNPVEIKPEMIGHCLAEFSISYKPVKHGRPGIGAIHSSRFIPLKRVHGGKFKGHPMSLCFYQNSHES
;
A
#
# COMPACT_ATOMS: atom_id res chain seq x y z
N MET A 1 -6.10 -30.00 31.21
CA MET A 1 -4.78 -29.96 30.53
C MET A 1 -5.07 -29.16 29.28
N ASP A 2 -5.06 -27.84 29.43
CA ASP A 2 -5.48 -26.90 28.39
C ASP A 2 -4.29 -25.96 28.21
N PRO A 3 -3.51 -26.10 27.13
CA PRO A 3 -2.35 -25.27 26.92
C PRO A 3 -2.81 -23.90 26.42
N GLN A 4 -2.44 -22.85 27.17
CA GLN A 4 -2.38 -21.44 26.75
C GLN A 4 -3.58 -20.52 27.08
N GLU A 5 -3.98 -20.46 28.35
CA GLU A 5 -4.25 -19.14 28.93
C GLU A 5 -2.91 -18.61 29.47
N ARG A 6 -2.16 -17.87 28.64
CA ARG A 6 -1.12 -17.01 29.18
C ARG A 6 -1.85 -15.91 29.95
N GLU A 7 -2.06 -16.13 31.24
CA GLU A 7 -2.73 -15.19 32.13
C GLU A 7 -1.97 -13.85 32.10
N ALA A 8 -2.54 -12.87 31.38
CA ALA A 8 -2.13 -11.50 31.55
C ALA A 8 -2.56 -11.03 32.95
N PRO A 9 -1.78 -10.17 33.62
CA PRO A 9 -2.18 -9.60 34.89
C PRO A 9 -3.55 -8.92 34.74
N PRO A 10 -4.44 -9.01 35.75
CA PRO A 10 -5.80 -8.49 35.68
C PRO A 10 -5.79 -6.98 35.41
N GLY A 11 -6.02 -6.60 34.15
CA GLY A 11 -5.97 -5.22 33.68
C GLY A 11 -5.26 -5.04 32.34
N GLU A 12 -4.43 -5.99 31.91
CA GLU A 12 -3.69 -5.93 30.64
C GLU A 12 -4.32 -6.83 29.57
N LYS A 13 -4.25 -6.40 28.30
CA LYS A 13 -4.71 -7.22 27.17
C LYS A 13 -3.74 -8.40 26.98
N PRO A 14 -4.22 -9.61 26.68
CA PRO A 14 -3.36 -10.77 26.46
C PRO A 14 -2.37 -10.54 25.32
N GLU A 15 -1.23 -11.24 25.38
CA GLU A 15 -0.20 -11.18 24.34
C GLU A 15 -0.81 -11.55 22.97
N PRO A 16 -0.57 -10.74 21.92
CA PRO A 16 -1.21 -10.97 20.64
C PRO A 16 -0.64 -12.19 19.91
N VAL A 17 -1.49 -13.17 19.64
CA VAL A 17 -1.10 -14.40 18.94
C VAL A 17 -1.05 -14.16 17.43
N GLN A 18 0.05 -14.55 16.77
CA GLN A 18 0.20 -14.47 15.32
C GLN A 18 -0.29 -15.75 14.65
N THR A 19 -1.16 -15.62 13.64
CA THR A 19 -1.76 -16.75 12.94
C THR A 19 -1.80 -16.53 11.43
N HIS A 20 -1.57 -17.60 10.68
CA HIS A 20 -1.81 -17.67 9.23
C HIS A 20 -3.13 -18.36 8.88
N LEU A 21 -3.80 -18.91 9.89
CA LEU A 21 -5.03 -19.67 9.72
C LEU A 21 -6.21 -18.71 9.58
N ARG A 22 -6.70 -18.55 8.36
CA ARG A 22 -7.82 -17.63 8.05
C ARG A 22 -9.19 -18.31 8.12
N ASN A 23 -9.18 -19.65 8.14
CA ASN A 23 -10.36 -20.50 8.04
C ASN A 23 -11.00 -20.80 9.41
N VAL A 24 -10.49 -20.17 10.47
CA VAL A 24 -10.94 -20.38 11.84
C VAL A 24 -12.11 -19.46 12.13
N THR A 25 -13.18 -20.03 12.70
CA THR A 25 -14.34 -19.29 13.19
C THR A 25 -14.08 -18.75 14.59
N ILE A 26 -14.52 -17.54 14.86
CA ILE A 26 -14.38 -16.92 16.18
C ILE A 26 -15.29 -17.63 17.18
N VAL A 27 -14.68 -18.22 18.21
CA VAL A 27 -15.40 -18.82 19.34
C VAL A 27 -15.55 -17.82 20.50
N PRO A 28 -16.60 -17.95 21.33
CA PRO A 28 -16.84 -17.02 22.46
C PRO A 28 -15.69 -16.96 23.48
N GLN A 29 -14.83 -17.97 23.56
CA GLN A 29 -13.68 -17.97 24.45
C GLN A 29 -12.57 -16.98 24.01
N MET A 30 -12.59 -16.51 22.76
CA MET A 30 -11.59 -15.61 22.20
C MET A 30 -11.95 -14.12 22.36
N ILE A 31 -13.06 -13.80 23.04
CA ILE A 31 -13.53 -12.41 23.20
C ILE A 31 -12.53 -11.63 24.07
N ARG A 32 -12.24 -10.37 23.68
CA ARG A 32 -11.21 -9.50 24.30
C ARG A 32 -9.76 -9.96 24.07
N SER A 33 -9.54 -10.99 23.26
CA SER A 33 -8.21 -11.36 22.78
C SER A 33 -7.82 -10.53 21.55
N VAL A 34 -6.52 -10.33 21.37
CA VAL A 34 -5.95 -9.69 20.17
C VAL A 34 -5.29 -10.76 19.32
N ILE A 35 -5.72 -10.90 18.07
CA ILE A 35 -5.15 -11.87 17.13
C ILE A 35 -4.54 -11.12 15.96
N ARG A 36 -3.34 -11.51 15.58
CA ARG A 36 -2.63 -10.98 14.42
C ARG A 36 -2.80 -11.96 13.25
N GLU A 37 -3.65 -11.60 12.29
CA GLU A 37 -3.92 -12.42 11.11
C GLU A 37 -3.03 -12.02 9.93
N TYR A 38 -2.44 -13.00 9.26
CA TYR A 38 -1.65 -12.79 8.06
C TYR A 38 -2.52 -12.55 6.80
N ASN A 39 -2.34 -11.40 6.16
CA ASN A 39 -3.08 -11.03 4.94
C ASN A 39 -2.38 -11.41 3.62
N GLY A 40 -1.20 -12.04 3.68
CA GLY A 40 -0.33 -12.31 2.52
C GLY A 40 0.92 -11.43 2.45
N GLN A 41 1.01 -10.37 3.26
CA GLN A 41 2.19 -9.49 3.34
C GLN A 41 2.51 -9.11 4.79
N THR A 42 1.51 -8.72 5.57
CA THR A 42 1.64 -8.24 6.95
C THR A 42 0.68 -8.94 7.89
N PHE A 43 1.02 -8.92 9.18
CA PHE A 43 0.14 -9.35 10.26
C PHE A 43 -0.73 -8.19 10.73
N ASN A 44 -2.03 -8.25 10.42
CA ASN A 44 -3.00 -7.26 10.85
C ASN A 44 -3.51 -7.59 12.26
N PRO A 45 -3.37 -6.70 13.25
CA PRO A 45 -3.95 -6.91 14.57
C PRO A 45 -5.47 -6.69 14.53
N VAL A 46 -6.23 -7.71 14.93
CA VAL A 46 -7.68 -7.71 15.06
C VAL A 46 -8.03 -7.89 16.53
N GLU A 47 -8.76 -6.94 17.10
CA GLU A 47 -9.35 -7.05 18.43
C GLU A 47 -10.75 -7.66 18.31
N ILE A 48 -10.96 -8.80 18.97
CA ILE A 48 -12.21 -9.55 18.83
C ILE A 48 -13.31 -8.94 19.70
N LYS A 49 -14.35 -8.45 19.02
CA LYS A 49 -15.61 -7.99 19.61
C LYS A 49 -16.62 -9.13 19.68
N PRO A 50 -17.57 -9.11 20.64
CA PRO A 50 -18.61 -10.14 20.74
C PRO A 50 -19.53 -10.20 19.51
N GLU A 51 -19.66 -9.11 18.75
CA GLU A 51 -20.45 -9.05 17.51
C GLU A 51 -19.84 -9.89 16.37
N MET A 52 -18.59 -10.35 16.51
CA MET A 52 -17.86 -11.09 15.49
C MET A 52 -17.97 -12.62 15.66
N ILE A 53 -18.71 -13.10 16.66
CA ILE A 53 -18.88 -14.54 16.92
C ILE A 53 -19.55 -15.22 15.72
N GLY A 54 -19.02 -16.37 15.30
CA GLY A 54 -19.54 -17.11 14.15
C GLY A 54 -18.98 -16.66 12.79
N HIS A 55 -18.27 -15.54 12.73
CA HIS A 55 -17.54 -15.11 11.54
C HIS A 55 -16.16 -15.75 11.46
N CYS A 56 -15.64 -15.89 10.24
CA CYS A 56 -14.28 -16.36 10.00
C CYS A 56 -13.27 -15.22 10.16
N LEU A 57 -12.08 -15.52 10.67
CA LEU A 57 -10.99 -14.53 10.78
C LEU A 57 -10.72 -13.85 9.43
N ALA A 58 -10.74 -14.62 8.33
CA ALA A 58 -10.55 -14.14 6.96
C ALA A 58 -11.32 -12.87 6.59
N GLU A 59 -12.51 -12.68 7.15
CA GLU A 59 -13.41 -11.56 6.84
C GLU A 59 -12.88 -10.22 7.37
N PHE A 60 -12.06 -10.25 8.42
CA PHE A 60 -11.57 -9.06 9.11
C PHE A 60 -10.21 -8.58 8.57
N SER A 61 -9.54 -9.39 7.74
CA SER A 61 -8.25 -9.06 7.15
C SER A 61 -8.33 -9.04 5.62
N ILE A 62 -8.40 -7.81 5.08
CA ILE A 62 -8.46 -7.59 3.64
C ILE A 62 -7.10 -7.94 3.01
N SER A 63 -7.09 -8.89 2.08
CA SER A 63 -5.86 -9.37 1.42
C SER A 63 -5.40 -8.50 0.24
N TYR A 64 -6.25 -7.60 -0.24
CA TYR A 64 -5.98 -6.74 -1.38
C TYR A 64 -6.11 -5.27 -1.01
N LYS A 65 -5.50 -4.40 -1.82
CA LYS A 65 -5.65 -2.96 -1.68
C LYS A 65 -6.85 -2.52 -2.53
N PRO A 66 -7.88 -1.87 -1.96
CA PRO A 66 -9.02 -1.42 -2.75
C PRO A 66 -8.56 -0.45 -3.83
N VAL A 67 -8.84 -0.77 -5.09
CA VAL A 67 -8.45 0.06 -6.23
C VAL A 67 -9.41 1.23 -6.35
N LYS A 68 -8.88 2.45 -6.29
CA LYS A 68 -9.63 3.65 -6.65
C LYS A 68 -9.37 3.91 -8.12
N HIS A 69 -10.36 3.64 -8.97
CA HIS A 69 -10.31 4.08 -10.37
C HIS A 69 -10.42 5.61 -10.37
N GLY A 70 -9.26 6.27 -10.39
CA GLY A 70 -9.19 7.71 -10.62
C GLY A 70 -9.69 8.05 -12.03
N ARG A 71 -9.87 9.35 -12.29
CA ARG A 71 -10.03 9.81 -13.68
C ARG A 71 -8.84 9.30 -14.48
N PRO A 72 -9.05 8.60 -15.60
CA PRO A 72 -7.96 8.25 -16.50
C PRO A 72 -7.22 9.54 -16.84
N GLY A 73 -6.00 9.70 -16.34
CA GLY A 73 -5.13 10.78 -16.77
C GLY A 73 -4.96 10.71 -18.29
N ILE A 74 -4.64 11.83 -18.93
CA ILE A 74 -4.26 11.85 -20.34
C ILE A 74 -3.05 10.89 -20.50
N GLY A 75 -3.29 9.68 -21.04
CA GLY A 75 -2.30 8.60 -21.15
C GLY A 75 -2.58 7.33 -20.32
N ALA A 76 -3.62 7.29 -19.47
CA ALA A 76 -3.87 6.17 -18.56
C ALA A 76 -4.66 4.98 -19.18
N ILE A 77 -5.22 5.15 -20.37
CA ILE A 77 -5.91 4.08 -21.13
C ILE A 77 -5.12 3.78 -22.40
N HIS A 78 -4.00 3.07 -22.27
CA HIS A 78 -3.61 1.92 -23.10
C HIS A 78 -2.20 1.48 -22.71
N SER A 79 -2.06 0.26 -22.18
CA SER A 79 -0.81 -0.37 -21.73
C SER A 79 0.22 -0.68 -22.84
N SER A 80 0.22 0.04 -23.97
CA SER A 80 1.25 -0.11 -25.02
C SER A 80 1.19 0.88 -26.20
N ARG A 81 0.29 1.88 -26.21
CA ARG A 81 0.19 2.75 -27.40
C ARG A 81 1.26 3.85 -27.36
N PHE A 82 2.33 3.64 -28.11
CA PHE A 82 3.26 4.68 -28.53
C PHE A 82 2.45 5.85 -29.11
N ILE A 83 2.51 7.02 -28.47
CA ILE A 83 1.99 8.27 -29.01
C ILE A 83 3.11 8.83 -29.91
N PRO A 84 3.03 8.73 -31.24
CA PRO A 84 3.96 9.47 -32.07
C PRO A 84 3.67 10.96 -31.86
N LEU A 85 4.63 11.70 -31.31
CA LEU A 85 4.61 13.16 -31.35
C LEU A 85 4.50 13.54 -32.83
N LYS A 86 3.36 14.16 -33.18
CA LYS A 86 3.09 14.63 -34.53
C LYS A 86 4.20 15.61 -34.89
N ARG A 87 5.06 15.25 -35.87
CA ARG A 87 5.99 16.17 -36.52
C ARG A 87 5.19 17.37 -37.01
N VAL A 88 5.27 18.48 -36.30
CA VAL A 88 4.77 19.77 -36.79
C VAL A 88 5.75 20.20 -37.88
N HIS A 89 5.47 19.78 -39.11
CA HIS A 89 6.02 20.43 -40.29
C HIS A 89 5.39 21.82 -40.34
N GLY A 90 6.18 22.86 -40.07
CA GLY A 90 5.69 24.24 -40.13
C GLY A 90 6.61 25.28 -39.53
N GLY A 91 7.74 25.56 -40.20
CA GLY A 91 8.27 26.92 -40.33
C GLY A 91 8.92 27.61 -39.13
N LYS A 92 10.26 27.57 -39.09
CA LYS A 92 11.19 28.72 -39.18
C LYS A 92 12.54 28.30 -38.59
N PHE A 93 13.44 27.86 -39.47
CA PHE A 93 14.87 27.93 -39.20
C PHE A 93 15.24 29.40 -39.04
N LYS A 94 15.45 29.87 -37.81
CA LYS A 94 16.35 30.98 -37.57
C LYS A 94 17.69 30.37 -37.18
N GLY A 95 18.55 30.21 -38.18
CA GLY A 95 19.98 30.00 -37.94
C GLY A 95 20.50 31.21 -37.18
N HIS A 96 21.00 30.98 -35.97
CA HIS A 96 21.91 31.93 -35.35
C HIS A 96 23.33 31.55 -35.79
N PRO A 97 24.12 32.50 -36.31
CA PRO A 97 25.45 32.23 -36.80
C PRO A 97 26.34 31.81 -35.64
N MET A 98 27.00 30.67 -35.81
CA MET A 98 28.19 30.33 -35.04
C MET A 98 29.22 31.45 -35.23
N SER A 99 29.44 32.28 -34.20
CA SER A 99 30.66 33.08 -34.09
C SER A 99 31.42 32.68 -32.82
N LEU A 100 32.54 32.05 -33.12
CA LEU A 100 33.73 31.81 -32.33
C LEU A 100 34.14 32.99 -31.42
N CYS A 101 34.68 32.63 -30.24
CA CYS A 101 35.72 33.27 -29.41
C CYS A 101 35.27 33.43 -27.95
N PHE A 102 35.82 32.63 -27.04
CA PHE A 102 37.09 32.91 -26.33
C PHE A 102 37.06 34.26 -25.59
N TYR A 103 37.21 34.19 -24.27
CA TYR A 103 38.20 34.93 -23.47
C TYR A 103 37.62 35.55 -22.18
N GLN A 104 38.20 35.07 -21.07
CA GLN A 104 38.39 35.70 -19.77
C GLN A 104 37.24 35.84 -18.75
N ASN A 105 37.35 34.97 -17.73
CA ASN A 105 37.28 35.33 -16.31
C ASN A 105 37.77 36.75 -16.02
N SER A 106 37.13 37.45 -15.07
CA SER A 106 37.74 38.06 -13.86
C SER A 106 36.97 39.31 -13.43
N HIS A 107 36.67 39.38 -12.12
CA HIS A 107 36.37 40.59 -11.33
C HIS A 107 35.07 41.34 -11.70
N GLU A 108 34.26 41.89 -10.81
CA GLU A 108 34.54 42.53 -9.51
C GLU A 108 33.20 42.72 -8.77
N SER A 109 33.27 42.76 -7.44
CA SER A 109 32.30 43.32 -6.45
C SER A 109 30.88 42.76 -6.36
#